data_AF-A0A8G2HTW4-F1
#
_entry.id   AF-A0A8G2HTW4-F1
#
_cell.length_a   1.000
_cell.length_b   1.000
_cell.length_c   1.000
_cell.angle_alpha   90.00
_cell.angle_beta   90.00
_cell.angle_gamma   90.00
#
_symmetry.space_group_name_H-M   'P 1'
#
loop_
_entity.id
_entity.type
_entity.pdbx_description
1 polymer ?
#
loop_
_entity_poly.entity_id
_entity_poly.type
_entity_poly.pdbx_seq_one_letter_code
_entity_poly.pdbx_strand_id
1 'polypeptide(L)'
;MNSTTPKPDEPNLGEAMDSPQLVATLLAQLARRGWKLAGAESLTGGMITSTIVDVPGASEVLLGGVVTYTDAIKNQVLGVSETLLETYTAYSGECALAMAAGARKLFGAEIAFAATGVAGPGSDQGFNPGIGFVACVSPSSSRIRSLRLPADWERGRIREAFTHAALDLIHEVLATDTGRNPVPGLT
;
A
#
# COMPACT_ATOMS: atom_id res chain seq x y z
N MET A 1 38.95 -22.49 -9.03
CA MET A 1 37.63 -22.55 -8.36
C MET A 1 36.92 -21.23 -8.65
N ASN A 2 36.09 -21.17 -9.71
CA ASN A 2 35.26 -20.00 -10.00
C ASN A 2 33.97 -20.16 -9.21
N SER A 3 33.83 -19.38 -8.14
CA SER A 3 32.60 -19.27 -7.35
C SER A 3 31.67 -18.29 -8.04
N THR A 4 30.73 -18.82 -8.82
CA THR A 4 29.64 -18.07 -9.42
C THR A 4 28.61 -17.79 -8.33
N THR A 5 28.70 -16.62 -7.69
CA THR A 5 27.58 -16.10 -6.90
C THR A 5 26.42 -15.83 -7.88
N PRO A 6 25.19 -16.28 -7.58
CA PRO A 6 24.04 -15.94 -8.41
C PRO A 6 23.84 -14.42 -8.36
N LYS A 7 23.71 -13.78 -9.53
CA LYS A 7 23.21 -12.41 -9.59
C LYS A 7 21.82 -12.39 -8.96
N PRO A 8 21.48 -11.38 -8.14
CA PRO A 8 20.10 -11.20 -7.70
C PRO A 8 19.21 -11.01 -8.92
N ASP A 9 18.03 -11.62 -8.91
CA ASP A 9 17.04 -11.46 -9.95
C ASP A 9 16.73 -9.96 -10.09
N GLU A 10 16.99 -9.40 -11.28
CA GLU A 10 16.51 -8.07 -11.63
C GLU A 10 14.98 -8.09 -11.50
N PRO A 11 14.35 -7.05 -10.90
CA PRO A 11 12.91 -6.98 -10.87
C PRO A 11 12.41 -7.02 -12.32
N ASN A 12 11.71 -8.11 -12.65
CA ASN A 12 10.97 -8.22 -13.89
C ASN A 12 9.84 -7.18 -13.84
N LEU A 13 10.14 -5.97 -14.29
CA LEU A 13 9.18 -4.91 -14.60
C LEU A 13 8.42 -5.30 -15.89
N GLY A 14 7.92 -6.53 -15.95
CA GLY A 14 7.09 -7.02 -17.05
C GLY A 14 5.98 -6.00 -17.29
N GLU A 15 5.78 -5.63 -18.55
CA GLU A 15 4.96 -4.52 -19.05
C GLU A 15 3.84 -4.15 -18.06
N ALA A 16 4.16 -3.23 -17.14
CA ALA A 16 3.19 -2.76 -16.17
C ALA A 16 2.05 -2.13 -16.96
N MET A 17 0.80 -2.49 -16.65
CA MET A 17 -0.33 -1.75 -17.20
C MET A 17 -0.11 -0.27 -16.92
N ASP A 18 -0.38 0.57 -17.93
CA ASP A 18 -0.37 2.01 -17.74
C ASP A 18 -1.27 2.36 -16.54
N SER A 19 -0.76 3.22 -15.65
CA SER A 19 -1.36 3.46 -14.33
C SER A 19 -2.83 3.90 -14.41
N PRO A 20 -3.25 4.76 -15.36
CA PRO A 20 -4.66 5.09 -15.54
C PRO A 20 -5.53 3.89 -15.92
N GLN A 21 -5.03 2.98 -16.75
CA GLN A 21 -5.79 1.80 -17.19
C GLN A 21 -5.94 0.77 -16.05
N LEU A 22 -4.90 0.59 -15.24
CA LEU A 22 -4.93 -0.21 -14.01
C LEU A 22 -5.96 0.36 -13.03
N VAL A 23 -5.91 1.67 -12.76
CA VAL A 23 -6.86 2.36 -11.88
C VAL A 23 -8.29 2.23 -12.40
N ALA A 24 -8.54 2.48 -13.70
CA ALA A 24 -9.87 2.33 -14.29
C ALA A 24 -10.43 0.91 -14.12
N THR A 25 -9.58 -0.11 -14.29
CA THR A 25 -9.94 -1.52 -14.10
C THR A 25 -10.32 -1.79 -12.64
N LEU A 26 -9.53 -1.29 -11.70
CA LEU A 26 -9.78 -1.40 -10.26
C LEU A 26 -11.09 -0.71 -9.86
N LEU A 27 -11.33 0.51 -10.33
CA LEU A 27 -12.55 1.27 -10.05
C LEU A 27 -13.79 0.54 -10.56
N ALA A 28 -13.74 0.02 -11.79
CA ALA A 28 -14.83 -0.77 -12.36
C ALA A 28 -15.09 -2.08 -11.59
N GLN A 29 -14.03 -2.75 -11.11
CA GLN A 29 -14.18 -3.96 -10.28
C GLN A 29 -14.86 -3.67 -8.94
N LEU A 30 -14.45 -2.59 -8.27
CA LEU A 30 -15.05 -2.15 -7.01
C LEU A 30 -16.51 -1.76 -7.19
N ALA A 31 -16.83 -0.95 -8.21
CA ALA A 31 -18.18 -0.51 -8.52
C ALA A 31 -19.12 -1.70 -8.77
N ARG A 32 -18.67 -2.69 -9.56
CA ARG A 32 -19.46 -3.93 -9.81
C ARG A 32 -19.72 -4.74 -8.53
N ARG A 33 -18.85 -4.67 -7.54
CA ARG A 33 -19.01 -5.35 -6.24
C ARG A 33 -19.79 -4.53 -5.22
N GLY A 34 -20.05 -3.25 -5.51
CA GLY A 34 -20.55 -2.29 -4.52
C GLY A 34 -19.56 -2.00 -3.40
N TRP A 35 -18.27 -2.30 -3.61
CA TRP A 35 -17.22 -2.13 -2.61
C TRP A 35 -16.64 -0.73 -2.63
N LYS A 36 -16.25 -0.26 -1.46
CA LYS A 36 -15.61 1.01 -1.22
C LYS A 36 -14.13 0.85 -0.90
N LEU A 37 -13.35 1.84 -1.32
CA LEU A 37 -11.90 1.92 -1.13
C LEU A 37 -11.55 3.08 -0.21
N ALA A 38 -10.56 2.87 0.66
CA ALA A 38 -9.94 3.93 1.45
C ALA A 38 -8.41 3.75 1.53
N GLY A 39 -7.70 4.80 1.94
CA GLY A 39 -6.22 4.80 1.98
C GLY A 39 -5.60 5.41 3.22
N ALA A 40 -4.41 4.92 3.57
CA ALA A 40 -3.48 5.56 4.52
C ALA A 40 -2.10 5.76 3.89
N GLU A 41 -1.68 7.01 3.78
CA GLU A 41 -0.42 7.37 3.11
C GLU A 41 0.56 7.99 4.09
N SER A 42 1.83 7.59 4.02
CA SER A 42 2.93 8.30 4.68
C SER A 42 3.85 8.88 3.61
N LEU A 43 4.82 8.11 3.12
CA LEU A 43 5.84 8.60 2.19
C LEU A 43 5.31 9.17 0.87
N THR A 44 4.17 8.64 0.39
CA THR A 44 3.52 9.06 -0.87
C THR A 44 2.78 10.39 -0.72
N GLY A 45 2.39 10.78 0.50
CA GLY A 45 1.86 12.11 0.79
C GLY A 45 0.56 12.45 0.05
N GLY A 46 -0.31 11.47 -0.20
CA GLY A 46 -1.56 11.66 -0.93
C GLY A 46 -1.49 11.28 -2.42
N MET A 47 -0.29 10.91 -2.92
CA MET A 47 -0.07 10.59 -4.33
C MET A 47 -0.91 9.40 -4.81
N ILE A 48 -1.08 8.36 -4.00
CA ILE A 48 -1.91 7.21 -4.38
C ILE A 48 -3.36 7.65 -4.54
N THR A 49 -3.86 8.39 -3.55
CA THR A 49 -5.22 8.92 -3.56
C THR A 49 -5.44 9.85 -4.75
N SER A 50 -4.51 10.78 -5.04
CA SER A 50 -4.63 11.66 -6.20
C SER A 50 -4.63 10.89 -7.53
N THR A 51 -3.75 9.90 -7.68
CA THR A 51 -3.71 9.08 -8.90
C THR A 51 -5.02 8.31 -9.12
N ILE A 52 -5.69 7.88 -8.04
CA ILE A 52 -7.03 7.29 -8.14
C ILE A 52 -8.06 8.35 -8.55
N VAL A 53 -8.04 9.53 -7.92
CA VAL A 53 -8.96 10.64 -8.18
C VAL A 53 -8.88 11.16 -9.61
N ASP A 54 -7.70 11.11 -10.25
CA ASP A 54 -7.50 11.54 -11.63
C ASP A 54 -8.26 10.68 -12.66
N VAL A 55 -8.78 9.51 -12.26
CA VAL A 55 -9.50 8.60 -13.15
C VAL A 55 -11.03 8.69 -12.93
N PRO A 56 -11.83 8.83 -14.01
CA PRO A 56 -13.28 8.84 -13.92
C PRO A 56 -13.86 7.61 -13.20
N GLY A 57 -14.87 7.84 -12.36
CA GLY A 57 -15.49 6.80 -11.51
C GLY A 57 -14.91 6.73 -10.10
N ALA A 58 -13.83 7.46 -9.79
CA ALA A 58 -13.22 7.47 -8.45
C ALA A 58 -14.23 7.83 -7.35
N SER A 59 -15.07 8.85 -7.57
CA SER A 59 -16.09 9.31 -6.62
C SER A 59 -17.16 8.26 -6.28
N GLU A 60 -17.32 7.22 -7.11
CA GLU A 60 -18.30 6.16 -6.86
C GLU A 60 -17.80 5.15 -5.82
N VAL A 61 -16.49 5.02 -5.62
CA VAL A 61 -15.89 3.93 -4.82
C VAL A 61 -14.90 4.42 -3.77
N LEU A 62 -14.14 5.49 -4.02
CA LEU A 62 -13.16 6.03 -3.08
C LEU A 62 -13.86 6.88 -2.01
N LEU A 63 -13.77 6.46 -0.75
CA LEU A 63 -14.32 7.23 0.39
C LEU A 63 -13.39 8.34 0.85
N GLY A 64 -12.08 8.13 0.69
CA GLY A 64 -11.06 9.09 1.07
C GLY A 64 -9.72 8.43 1.39
N GLY A 65 -8.75 9.27 1.70
CA GLY A 65 -7.44 8.87 2.18
C GLY A 65 -6.99 9.81 3.30
N VAL A 66 -6.19 9.29 4.23
CA VAL A 66 -5.51 10.09 5.26
C VAL A 66 -4.00 10.04 5.07
N VAL A 67 -3.35 11.19 5.21
CA VAL A 67 -1.89 11.26 5.24
C VAL A 67 -1.42 11.24 6.69
N THR A 68 -0.84 10.13 7.13
CA THR A 68 -0.37 9.89 8.50
C THR A 68 1.17 9.89 8.57
N TYR A 69 1.75 11.03 8.22
CA TYR A 69 3.19 11.18 7.98
C TYR A 69 4.05 10.84 9.21
N THR A 70 3.62 11.26 10.40
CA THR A 70 4.34 11.01 11.66
C THR A 70 3.73 9.85 12.43
N ASP A 71 4.52 9.19 13.28
CA ASP A 71 4.09 8.07 14.11
C ASP A 71 2.95 8.43 15.08
N ALA A 72 3.00 9.62 15.67
CA ALA A 72 1.90 10.14 16.48
C ALA A 72 0.57 10.19 15.72
N ILE A 73 0.59 10.64 14.45
CA ILE A 73 -0.62 10.69 13.62
C ILE A 73 -1.06 9.29 13.17
N LYS A 74 -0.14 8.34 12.93
CA LYS A 74 -0.50 6.93 12.69
C LYS A 74 -1.26 6.35 13.88
N ASN A 75 -0.82 6.65 15.11
CA ASN A 75 -1.52 6.24 16.31
C ASN A 75 -2.89 6.92 16.45
N GLN A 76 -2.94 8.25 16.42
CA GLN A 76 -4.16 9.01 16.69
C GLN A 76 -5.27 8.77 15.66
N VAL A 77 -4.93 8.70 14.37
CA VAL A 77 -5.91 8.63 13.28
C VAL A 77 -6.25 7.18 12.92
N LEU A 78 -5.26 6.29 12.91
CA LEU A 78 -5.41 4.92 12.42
C LEU A 78 -5.39 3.87 13.54
N GLY A 79 -5.08 4.26 14.78
CA GLY A 79 -4.99 3.33 15.90
C GLY A 79 -3.78 2.40 15.86
N VAL A 80 -2.72 2.75 15.11
CA VAL A 80 -1.47 1.99 15.09
C VAL A 80 -0.82 2.09 16.48
N SER A 81 -0.66 0.97 17.18
CA SER A 81 -0.18 1.02 18.56
C SER A 81 1.26 1.51 18.67
N GLU A 82 1.55 2.26 19.74
CA GLU A 82 2.91 2.73 20.04
C GLU A 82 3.88 1.56 20.19
N THR A 83 3.46 0.50 20.89
CA THR A 83 4.27 -0.73 21.04
C THR A 83 4.64 -1.37 19.70
N LEU A 84 3.74 -1.35 18.70
CA LEU A 84 4.06 -1.84 17.35
C LEU A 84 5.11 -0.96 16.69
N LEU A 85 4.97 0.37 16.78
CA LEU A 85 5.93 1.32 16.22
C LEU A 85 7.30 1.23 16.89
N GLU A 86 7.35 1.02 18.21
CA GLU A 86 8.60 0.80 18.93
C GLU A 86 9.28 -0.53 18.57
N THR A 87 8.50 -1.59 18.36
CA THR A 87 9.03 -2.94 18.11
C THR A 87 9.47 -3.12 16.65
N TYR A 88 8.66 -2.63 15.72
CA TYR A 88 8.83 -2.88 14.28
C TYR A 88 9.23 -1.64 13.48
N THR A 89 9.14 -0.44 14.06
CA THR A 89 9.28 0.86 13.37
C THR A 89 8.16 1.16 12.38
N ALA A 90 8.09 2.42 11.93
CA ALA A 90 7.23 2.85 10.84
C ALA A 90 7.59 2.22 9.49
N TYR A 91 8.77 1.61 9.37
CA TYR A 91 9.33 1.03 8.15
C TYR A 91 9.25 -0.49 8.18
N SER A 92 8.03 -1.00 8.43
CA SER A 92 7.73 -2.43 8.56
C SER A 92 6.44 -2.84 7.87
N GLY A 93 6.32 -4.13 7.58
CA GLY A 93 5.09 -4.72 7.05
C GLY A 93 3.94 -4.67 8.05
N GLU A 94 4.26 -4.83 9.34
CA GLU A 94 3.34 -4.74 10.47
C GLU A 94 2.71 -3.35 10.56
N CYS A 95 3.53 -2.29 10.43
CA CYS A 95 3.03 -0.92 10.41
C CYS A 95 2.15 -0.67 9.19
N ALA A 96 2.58 -1.10 7.99
CA ALA A 96 1.78 -0.96 6.77
C ALA A 96 0.42 -1.66 6.90
N LEU A 97 0.39 -2.89 7.42
CA LEU A 97 -0.84 -3.65 7.62
C LEU A 97 -1.76 -2.99 8.66
N ALA A 98 -1.20 -2.53 9.79
CA ALA A 98 -1.95 -1.81 10.81
C ALA A 98 -2.54 -0.50 10.28
N MET A 99 -1.78 0.25 9.47
CA MET A 99 -2.27 1.45 8.79
C MET A 99 -3.44 1.15 7.85
N ALA A 100 -3.33 0.09 7.02
CA ALA A 100 -4.40 -0.29 6.10
C ALA A 100 -5.66 -0.74 6.83
N ALA A 101 -5.51 -1.57 7.88
CA ALA A 101 -6.63 -1.99 8.72
C ALA A 101 -7.29 -0.80 9.45
N GLY A 102 -6.47 0.14 9.94
CA GLY A 102 -6.93 1.40 10.54
C GLY A 102 -7.74 2.24 9.56
N ALA A 103 -7.27 2.39 8.32
CA ALA A 103 -7.97 3.14 7.28
C ALA A 103 -9.30 2.48 6.90
N ARG A 104 -9.30 1.15 6.76
CA ARG A 104 -10.52 0.37 6.51
C ARG A 104 -11.58 0.63 7.58
N LYS A 105 -11.18 0.60 8.85
CA LYS A 105 -12.05 0.88 10.00
C LYS A 105 -12.51 2.34 10.04
N LEU A 106 -11.59 3.29 9.85
CA LEU A 106 -11.85 4.73 9.92
C LEU A 106 -12.94 5.17 8.93
N PHE A 107 -12.86 4.68 7.70
CA PHE A 107 -13.79 5.06 6.62
C PHE A 107 -14.97 4.11 6.48
N GLY A 108 -14.96 2.94 7.12
CA GLY A 108 -15.97 1.91 6.90
C GLY A 108 -15.92 1.33 5.48
N ALA A 109 -14.72 1.18 4.92
CA ALA A 109 -14.51 0.65 3.56
C ALA A 109 -14.42 -0.88 3.56
N GLU A 110 -14.75 -1.52 2.43
CA GLU A 110 -14.51 -2.96 2.26
C GLU A 110 -13.03 -3.25 2.09
N ILE A 111 -12.33 -2.42 1.32
CA ILE A 111 -10.91 -2.55 1.03
C ILE A 111 -10.16 -1.27 1.41
N ALA A 112 -8.94 -1.42 1.93
CA ALA A 112 -8.07 -0.28 2.18
C ALA A 112 -6.60 -0.61 1.92
N PHE A 113 -5.86 0.41 1.49
CA PHE A 113 -4.42 0.32 1.26
C PHE A 113 -3.65 1.16 2.26
N ALA A 114 -2.35 0.87 2.39
CA ALA A 114 -1.42 1.76 3.05
C ALA A 114 -0.04 1.74 2.41
N ALA A 115 0.70 2.85 2.55
CA ALA A 115 2.09 2.97 2.12
C ALA A 115 2.94 3.69 3.17
N THR A 116 4.05 3.06 3.58
CA THR A 116 5.03 3.61 4.53
C THR A 116 6.44 3.24 4.11
N GLY A 117 7.42 4.13 4.34
CA GLY A 117 8.79 3.95 3.85
C GLY A 117 9.59 5.24 3.87
N VAL A 118 10.85 5.13 3.46
CA VAL A 118 11.81 6.25 3.42
C VAL A 118 11.94 6.74 1.99
N ALA A 119 11.40 7.92 1.69
CA ALA A 119 11.49 8.52 0.35
C ALA A 119 12.83 9.23 0.07
N GLY A 120 13.71 9.38 1.06
CA GLY A 120 15.00 10.07 0.91
C GLY A 120 14.91 11.60 0.87
N PRO A 121 16.02 12.32 0.59
CA PRO A 121 17.32 11.76 0.20
C PRO A 121 18.14 11.21 1.38
N GLY A 122 17.80 11.57 2.63
CA GLY A 122 18.46 11.06 3.83
C GLY A 122 17.90 9.71 4.29
N SER A 123 18.70 8.99 5.08
CA SER A 123 18.21 7.86 5.87
C SER A 123 17.30 8.33 6.99
N ASP A 124 16.43 7.45 7.46
CA ASP A 124 15.66 7.65 8.69
C ASP A 124 15.65 6.39 9.53
N GLN A 125 15.85 6.52 10.85
CA GLN A 125 15.93 5.40 11.81
C GLN A 125 16.87 4.26 11.37
N GLY A 126 17.96 4.58 10.66
CA GLY A 126 18.91 3.60 10.12
C GLY A 126 18.51 2.93 8.80
N PHE A 127 17.34 3.27 8.23
CA PHE A 127 16.88 2.78 6.94
C PHE A 127 17.28 3.73 5.81
N ASN A 128 17.79 3.15 4.72
CA ASN A 128 18.15 3.89 3.52
C ASN A 128 16.90 4.35 2.75
N PRO A 129 17.00 5.42 1.94
CA PRO A 129 16.00 5.75 0.94
C PRO A 129 15.63 4.54 0.07
N GLY A 130 14.36 4.45 -0.32
CA GLY A 130 13.84 3.39 -1.17
C GLY A 130 13.38 2.13 -0.43
N ILE A 131 13.55 2.08 0.90
CA ILE A 131 13.00 1.01 1.74
C ILE A 131 11.60 1.35 2.21
N GLY A 132 10.67 0.40 2.10
CA GLY A 132 9.33 0.55 2.65
C GLY A 132 8.40 -0.59 2.27
N PHE A 133 7.14 -0.40 2.63
CA PHE A 133 6.10 -1.40 2.53
C PHE A 133 4.80 -0.76 2.04
N VAL A 134 4.10 -1.50 1.20
CA VAL A 134 2.69 -1.25 0.88
C VAL A 134 1.86 -2.42 1.37
N ALA A 135 0.65 -2.15 1.85
CA ALA A 135 -0.27 -3.17 2.32
C ALA A 135 -1.66 -2.93 1.76
N CYS A 136 -2.43 -4.00 1.66
CA CYS A 136 -3.83 -3.95 1.27
C CYS A 136 -4.63 -4.96 2.10
N VAL A 137 -5.75 -4.50 2.65
CA VAL A 137 -6.67 -5.28 3.50
C VAL A 137 -8.05 -5.25 2.86
N SER A 138 -8.67 -6.41 2.78
CA SER A 138 -10.00 -6.66 2.23
C SER A 138 -10.79 -7.56 3.20
N PRO A 139 -12.08 -7.87 2.96
CA PRO A 139 -12.85 -8.69 3.87
C PRO A 139 -12.27 -10.09 4.11
N SER A 140 -11.65 -10.72 3.10
CA SER A 140 -11.12 -12.08 3.22
C SER A 140 -9.59 -12.20 3.09
N SER A 141 -8.89 -11.11 2.77
CA SER A 141 -7.45 -11.14 2.54
C SER A 141 -6.72 -9.92 3.12
N SER A 142 -5.50 -10.16 3.59
CA SER A 142 -4.53 -9.14 3.95
C SER A 142 -3.21 -9.47 3.26
N ARG A 143 -2.60 -8.48 2.62
CA ARG A 143 -1.34 -8.63 1.88
C ARG A 143 -0.40 -7.46 2.17
N ILE A 144 0.88 -7.77 2.23
CA ILE A 144 1.98 -6.82 2.37
C ILE A 144 2.94 -7.07 1.20
N ARG A 145 3.53 -6.00 0.67
CA ARG A 145 4.63 -6.04 -0.27
C ARG A 145 5.74 -5.13 0.22
N SER A 146 6.95 -5.66 0.28
CA SER A 146 8.16 -4.87 0.57
C SER A 146 8.76 -4.33 -0.72
N LEU A 147 9.28 -3.11 -0.65
CA LEU A 147 10.03 -2.48 -1.72
C LEU A 147 11.43 -2.16 -1.22
N ARG A 148 12.40 -2.40 -2.09
CA ARG A 148 13.81 -2.02 -1.91
C ARG A 148 14.30 -1.43 -3.22
N LEU A 149 14.20 -0.11 -3.32
CA LEU A 149 14.61 0.67 -4.49
C LEU A 149 16.04 1.18 -4.31
N PRO A 150 16.74 1.56 -5.40
CA PRO A 150 18.06 2.18 -5.30
C PRO A 150 18.02 3.46 -4.45
N ALA A 151 18.95 3.56 -3.49
CA ALA A 151 18.97 4.64 -2.50
C ALA A 151 19.36 6.01 -3.09
N ASP A 152 19.93 6.01 -4.29
CA ASP A 152 20.30 7.19 -5.07
C ASP A 152 19.16 7.71 -5.96
N TRP A 153 18.01 7.05 -5.98
CA TRP A 153 16.84 7.57 -6.68
C TRP A 153 16.31 8.85 -6.03
N GLU A 154 15.90 9.77 -6.89
CA GLU A 154 15.22 10.99 -6.47
C GLU A 154 13.93 10.68 -5.70
N ARG A 155 13.64 11.52 -4.71
CA ARG A 155 12.47 11.38 -3.82
C ARG A 155 11.17 11.21 -4.59
N GLY A 156 10.98 11.97 -5.65
CA GLY A 156 9.77 11.89 -6.50
C GLY A 156 9.60 10.51 -7.11
N ARG A 157 10.67 9.96 -7.70
CA ARG A 157 10.68 8.64 -8.32
C ARG A 157 10.42 7.52 -7.32
N ILE A 158 10.93 7.62 -6.10
CA ILE A 158 10.62 6.66 -5.03
C ILE A 158 9.12 6.70 -4.71
N ARG A 159 8.53 7.88 -4.55
CA ARG A 159 7.09 8.04 -4.26
C ARG A 159 6.21 7.47 -5.37
N GLU A 160 6.58 7.68 -6.64
CA GLU A 160 5.88 7.11 -7.79
C GLU A 160 5.94 5.59 -7.79
N ALA A 161 7.11 4.99 -7.54
CA ALA A 161 7.26 3.54 -7.48
C ALA A 161 6.42 2.90 -6.35
N PHE A 162 6.35 3.54 -5.18
CA PHE A 162 5.45 3.10 -4.11
C PHE A 162 3.98 3.26 -4.48
N THR A 163 3.65 4.30 -5.25
CA THR A 163 2.28 4.52 -5.73
C THR A 163 1.85 3.41 -6.67
N HIS A 164 2.67 3.10 -7.67
CA HIS A 164 2.39 1.97 -8.59
C HIS A 164 2.29 0.65 -7.85
N ALA A 165 3.23 0.35 -6.95
CA ALA A 165 3.21 -0.90 -6.20
C ALA A 165 1.97 -1.05 -5.31
N ALA A 166 1.43 0.05 -4.76
CA ALA A 166 0.18 0.03 -4.02
C ALA A 166 -1.01 -0.27 -4.94
N LEU A 167 -1.10 0.39 -6.10
CA LEU A 167 -2.16 0.16 -7.09
C LEU A 167 -2.17 -1.28 -7.59
N ASP A 168 -0.99 -1.83 -7.92
CA ASP A 168 -0.82 -3.23 -8.32
C ASP A 168 -1.30 -4.19 -7.21
N LEU A 169 -0.89 -3.93 -5.96
CA LEU A 169 -1.27 -4.77 -4.83
C LEU A 169 -2.78 -4.73 -4.58
N ILE A 170 -3.44 -3.58 -4.73
CA ILE A 170 -4.90 -3.48 -4.60
C ILE A 170 -5.57 -4.32 -5.70
N HIS A 171 -5.08 -4.23 -6.94
CA HIS A 171 -5.63 -5.00 -8.05
C HIS A 171 -5.48 -6.52 -7.84
N GLU A 172 -4.32 -6.98 -7.37
CA GLU A 172 -4.09 -8.39 -7.05
C GLU A 172 -4.99 -8.90 -5.91
N VAL A 173 -5.17 -8.09 -4.86
CA VAL A 173 -6.10 -8.42 -3.76
C VAL A 173 -7.53 -8.49 -4.28
N LEU A 174 -7.96 -7.55 -5.13
CA LEU A 174 -9.29 -7.61 -5.74
C LEU A 174 -9.47 -8.83 -6.64
N ALA A 175 -8.46 -9.21 -7.42
CA ALA A 175 -8.53 -10.37 -8.30
C ALA A 175 -8.71 -11.69 -7.51
N THR A 176 -8.21 -11.76 -6.28
CA THR A 176 -8.22 -12.98 -5.45
C THR A 176 -9.33 -13.00 -4.39
N ASP A 177 -9.80 -11.85 -3.92
CA ASP A 177 -10.90 -11.74 -2.96
C ASP A 177 -12.25 -11.79 -3.69
N THR A 178 -12.97 -12.91 -3.55
CA THR A 178 -14.29 -13.14 -4.15
C THR A 178 -15.44 -12.61 -3.29
N GLY A 179 -15.17 -12.02 -2.13
CA GLY A 179 -16.18 -11.47 -1.22
C GLY A 179 -16.99 -12.51 -0.45
N ARG A 180 -16.60 -13.79 -0.49
CA ARG A 180 -17.16 -14.80 0.41
C ARG A 180 -16.48 -14.69 1.77
N ASN A 181 -17.23 -14.32 2.81
CA ASN A 181 -16.77 -14.54 4.18
C ASN A 181 -16.42 -16.03 4.34
N PRO A 182 -15.29 -16.39 4.98
CA PRO A 182 -15.15 -17.74 5.51
C PRO A 182 -16.35 -17.99 6.43
N VAL A 183 -17.11 -19.04 6.16
CA VAL A 183 -18.24 -19.45 7.02
C VAL A 183 -17.64 -19.74 8.41
N PRO A 184 -18.02 -19.00 9.47
CA PRO A 184 -17.53 -19.33 10.81
C PRO A 184 -18.11 -20.69 11.22
N GLY A 185 -17.26 -21.69 11.51
CA GLY A 185 -17.69 -22.93 12.18
C GLY A 185 -17.49 -24.26 11.45
N LEU A 186 -16.52 -24.40 10.54
CA LEU A 186 -16.08 -25.72 10.04
C LEU A 186 -14.59 -25.93 10.34
N THR A 187 -14.31 -26.33 11.58
CA THR A 187 -13.15 -27.14 11.99
C THR A 187 -13.63 -28.13 13.03
#